data_AF-A0A258ENL9-F1
#
_entry.id   AF-A0A258ENL9-F1
#
_cell.length_a   1.000
_cell.length_b   1.000
_cell.length_c   1.000
_cell.angle_alpha   90.00
_cell.angle_beta   90.00
_cell.angle_gamma   90.00
#
_symmetry.space_group_name_H-M   'P 1'
#
loop_
_entity.id
_entity.type
_entity.pdbx_description
1 polymer ?
#
loop_
_entity_poly.entity_id
_entity_poly.type
_entity_poly.pdbx_seq_one_letter_code
_entity_poly.pdbx_strand_id
1 'polypeptide(L)'
;MGLQHTFHAPHGGADFLGWRKNRHGLTEIVYDDGVARRITWRVASDDPSEARISEALRLAVGSIRVLPTLYDELKKRAIAIERIAS
;
A
#
# COMPACT_ATOMS: atom_id res chain seq x y z
N MET A 1 5.95 -7.68 15.14
CA MET A 1 5.47 -7.99 13.77
C MET A 1 5.62 -6.74 12.93
N GLY A 2 6.73 -6.64 12.19
CA GLY A 2 7.14 -5.44 11.44
C GLY A 2 6.58 -5.40 10.02
N LEU A 3 6.56 -4.21 9.43
CA LEU A 3 6.27 -3.98 8.01
C LEU A 3 7.11 -4.94 7.16
N GLN A 4 6.49 -5.70 6.26
CA GLN A 4 7.22 -6.73 5.49
C GLN A 4 7.85 -6.12 4.23
N HIS A 5 7.26 -5.07 3.66
CA HIS A 5 7.84 -4.27 2.59
C HIS A 5 7.39 -2.81 2.65
N THR A 6 8.36 -1.89 2.52
CA THR A 6 8.13 -0.43 2.50
C THR A 6 8.83 0.18 1.29
N PHE A 7 8.17 1.14 0.65
CA PHE A 7 8.63 1.89 -0.50
C PHE A 7 8.49 3.38 -0.20
N HIS A 8 9.53 4.15 -0.50
CA HIS A 8 9.55 5.60 -0.30
C HIS A 8 9.47 6.31 -1.65
N ALA A 9 8.89 7.51 -1.65
CA ALA A 9 8.89 8.34 -2.84
C ALA A 9 10.34 8.64 -3.28
N PRO A 10 10.66 8.50 -4.57
CA PRO A 10 11.94 8.94 -5.08
C PRO A 10 12.06 10.47 -4.92
N HIS A 11 13.28 10.96 -4.71
CA HIS A 11 13.61 12.40 -4.64
C HIS A 11 13.23 13.15 -3.35
N GLY A 12 13.13 12.46 -2.21
CA GLY A 12 13.01 13.12 -0.90
C GLY A 12 11.58 13.51 -0.52
N GLY A 13 10.57 13.00 -1.24
CA GLY A 13 9.18 13.04 -0.78
C GLY A 13 9.00 12.24 0.51
N ALA A 14 8.20 12.75 1.43
CA ALA A 14 7.93 12.11 2.72
C ALA A 14 6.92 10.96 2.61
N ASP A 15 6.22 10.86 1.46
CA ASP A 15 5.28 9.78 1.19
C ASP A 15 5.96 8.40 1.22
N PHE A 16 5.31 7.46 1.92
CA PHE A 16 5.64 6.05 1.82
C PHE A 16 4.41 5.19 1.59
N LEU A 17 4.63 4.08 0.89
CA LEU A 17 3.68 2.99 0.75
C LEU A 17 4.32 1.70 1.25
N GLY A 18 3.56 0.89 1.98
CA GLY A 18 4.04 -0.42 2.41
C GLY A 18 2.91 -1.41 2.56
N TRP A 19 3.27 -2.68 2.74
CA TRP A 19 2.31 -3.70 3.14
C TRP A 19 2.84 -4.53 4.30
N ARG A 20 1.89 -5.10 5.06
CA ARG A 20 2.16 -5.98 6.19
C ARG A 20 1.11 -7.08 6.28
N LYS A 21 1.45 -8.17 6.95
CA LYS A 21 0.47 -9.11 7.48
C LYS A 21 0.06 -8.66 8.88
N ASN A 22 -1.24 -8.63 9.17
CA ASN A 22 -1.71 -8.41 10.53
C ASN A 22 -1.66 -9.72 11.34
N ARG A 23 -2.05 -9.64 12.62
CA ARG A 23 -2.03 -10.81 13.54
C ARG A 23 -2.92 -11.98 13.10
N HIS A 24 -3.87 -11.74 12.19
CA HIS A 24 -4.76 -12.75 11.62
C HIS A 24 -4.29 -13.25 10.26
N GLY A 25 -3.09 -12.86 9.81
CA GLY A 25 -2.54 -13.25 8.51
C GLY A 25 -3.12 -12.48 7.32
N LEU A 26 -4.00 -11.50 7.55
CA LEU A 26 -4.59 -10.69 6.47
C LEU A 26 -3.59 -9.62 6.02
N THR A 27 -3.57 -9.37 4.71
CA THR A 27 -2.70 -8.34 4.13
C THR A 27 -3.29 -6.95 4.28
N GLU A 28 -2.48 -6.03 4.78
CA GLU A 28 -2.83 -4.61 4.91
C GLU A 28 -1.83 -3.77 4.11
N ILE A 29 -2.35 -2.77 3.39
CA ILE A 29 -1.58 -1.73 2.70
C ILE A 29 -1.62 -0.47 3.56
N VAL A 30 -0.47 0.15 3.76
CA VAL A 30 -0.32 1.39 4.53
C VAL A 30 0.21 2.48 3.62
N TYR A 31 -0.45 3.61 3.63
CA TYR A 31 0.03 4.88 3.09
C TYR A 31 0.26 5.85 4.25
N ASP A 32 1.31 6.64 4.13
CA ASP A 32 1.64 7.70 5.06
C ASP A 32 2.25 8.84 4.24
N ASP A 33 1.78 10.07 4.45
CA ASP A 33 2.35 11.26 3.81
C ASP A 33 3.59 11.79 4.53
N GLY A 34 3.99 11.13 5.64
CA GLY A 34 5.12 11.52 6.47
C GLY A 34 4.87 12.74 7.35
N VAL A 35 3.64 13.25 7.40
CA VAL A 35 3.27 14.45 8.17
C VAL A 35 2.09 14.18 9.11
N ALA A 36 0.90 13.94 8.55
CA ALA A 36 -0.35 13.88 9.33
C ALA A 36 -1.34 12.83 8.83
N ARG A 37 -1.17 12.34 7.59
CA ARG A 37 -2.14 11.46 6.95
C ARG A 37 -1.58 10.06 6.81
N ARG A 38 -2.01 9.19 7.70
CA ARG A 38 -1.88 7.73 7.54
C ARG A 38 -3.22 7.13 7.12
N ILE A 39 -3.19 6.26 6.12
CA ILE A 39 -4.35 5.45 5.71
C ILE A 39 -3.92 4.00 5.67
N THR A 40 -4.77 3.12 6.21
CA THR A 40 -4.59 1.69 6.06
C THR A 40 -5.78 1.09 5.32
N TRP A 41 -5.50 0.18 4.40
CA TRP A 41 -6.49 -0.64 3.75
C TRP A 41 -6.20 -2.11 4.03
N ARG A 42 -7.23 -2.92 4.16
CA ARG A 42 -7.11 -4.37 4.11
C ARG A 42 -7.35 -4.84 2.66
N VAL A 43 -6.54 -5.79 2.21
CA VAL A 43 -6.78 -6.49 0.94
C VAL A 43 -7.87 -7.53 1.17
N ALA A 44 -8.90 -7.54 0.31
CA ALA A 44 -10.09 -8.38 0.49
C ALA A 44 -9.83 -9.89 0.24
N SER A 45 -8.75 -10.22 -0.46
CA SER A 45 -8.33 -11.61 -0.70
C SER A 45 -7.51 -12.13 0.47
N ASP A 46 -7.77 -13.37 0.92
CA ASP A 46 -7.03 -14.02 2.02
C ASP A 46 -5.61 -14.41 1.62
N ASP A 47 -5.39 -14.77 0.35
CA ASP A 47 -4.07 -15.08 -0.21
C ASP A 47 -3.73 -14.21 -1.44
N PRO A 48 -3.47 -12.91 -1.24
CA PRO A 48 -3.12 -12.03 -2.34
C PRO A 48 -1.65 -12.22 -2.72
N SER A 49 -1.37 -12.24 -4.02
CA SER A 49 0.02 -12.29 -4.52
C SER A 49 0.84 -11.09 -4.03
N GLU A 50 1.79 -11.36 -3.14
CA GLU A 50 2.68 -10.36 -2.55
C GLU A 50 3.52 -9.64 -3.59
N ALA A 51 3.99 -10.37 -4.62
CA ALA A 51 4.72 -9.78 -5.75
C ALA A 51 3.87 -8.74 -6.50
N ARG A 52 2.58 -9.01 -6.71
CA ARG A 52 1.67 -8.08 -7.38
C ARG A 52 1.39 -6.84 -6.55
N ILE A 53 1.27 -7.00 -5.23
CA ILE A 53 1.12 -5.89 -4.29
C ILE A 53 2.38 -5.02 -4.30
N SER A 54 3.55 -5.63 -4.07
CA SER A 54 4.83 -4.93 -4.05
C SER A 54 5.08 -4.12 -5.32
N GLU A 55 4.76 -4.68 -6.49
CA GLU A 55 4.89 -3.94 -7.75
C GLU A 55 3.91 -2.77 -7.87
N ALA A 56 2.66 -2.93 -7.42
CA ALA A 56 1.69 -1.83 -7.40
C ALA A 56 2.15 -0.69 -6.49
N LEU A 57 2.67 -1.01 -5.30
CA LEU A 57 3.17 -0.01 -4.35
C LEU A 57 4.40 0.73 -4.90
N ARG A 58 5.34 0.00 -5.50
CA ARG A 58 6.56 0.55 -6.09
C ARG A 58 6.25 1.56 -7.20
N LEU A 59 5.31 1.23 -8.09
CA LEU A 59 4.88 2.13 -9.17
C LEU A 59 4.11 3.35 -8.64
N ALA A 60 3.25 3.14 -7.64
CA ALA A 60 2.44 4.21 -7.07
C ALA A 60 3.27 5.24 -6.29
N VAL A 61 4.24 4.80 -5.47
CA VAL A 61 5.06 5.72 -4.67
C VAL A 61 5.98 6.59 -5.53
N GLY A 62 6.32 6.13 -6.74
CA GLY A 62 7.09 6.90 -7.72
C GLY A 62 6.30 8.01 -8.44
N SER A 63 4.98 8.07 -8.24
CA SER A 63 4.09 9.03 -8.91
C SER A 63 3.92 10.31 -8.10
N ILE A 64 3.76 11.44 -8.79
CA ILE A 64 3.36 12.72 -8.18
C ILE A 64 2.03 12.59 -7.43
N ARG A 65 1.12 11.76 -7.94
CA ARG A 65 -0.22 11.54 -7.35
C ARG A 65 -0.29 10.11 -6.79
N VAL A 66 0.39 9.88 -5.68
CA VAL A 66 0.55 8.55 -5.06
C VAL A 66 -0.79 7.82 -4.86
N LEU A 67 -1.77 8.45 -4.20
CA LEU A 67 -3.05 7.80 -3.91
C LEU A 67 -3.88 7.46 -5.16
N PRO A 68 -4.13 8.38 -6.11
CA PRO A 68 -4.77 8.02 -7.38
C PRO A 68 -4.05 6.89 -8.11
N THR A 69 -2.72 6.96 -8.22
CA THR A 69 -1.93 5.92 -8.90
C THR A 69 -2.01 4.59 -8.16
N LEU A 70 -2.02 4.57 -6.82
CA LEU A 70 -2.24 3.35 -6.04
C LEU A 70 -3.57 2.68 -6.40
N TYR A 71 -4.67 3.44 -6.41
CA TYR A 71 -5.97 2.88 -6.76
C TYR A 71 -6.00 2.30 -8.18
N ASP A 72 -5.37 2.99 -9.14
CA ASP A 72 -5.26 2.51 -10.52
C ASP A 72 -4.44 1.22 -10.63
N GLU A 73 -3.27 1.16 -9.97
CA GLU A 73 -2.39 -0.02 -10.01
C GLU A 73 -3.02 -1.24 -9.31
N LEU A 74 -3.76 -1.02 -8.22
CA LEU A 74 -4.53 -2.09 -7.55
C LEU A 74 -5.68 -2.58 -8.44
N LYS A 75 -6.43 -1.65 -9.07
CA LYS A 75 -7.52 -1.99 -9.99
C LYS A 75 -7.04 -2.78 -11.20
N LYS A 76 -5.93 -2.36 -11.83
CA LYS A 76 -5.30 -3.10 -12.96
C LYS A 76 -4.93 -4.53 -12.59
N ARG A 77 -4.65 -4.79 -11.31
CA ARG A 77 -4.30 -6.12 -10.80
C ARG A 77 -5.48 -6.88 -10.19
N ALA A 78 -6.69 -6.35 -10.27
CA ALA A 78 -7.87 -6.92 -9.62
C ALA A 78 -7.66 -7.15 -8.11
N ILE A 79 -6.92 -6.24 -7.45
CA ILE A 79 -6.71 -6.27 -6.01
C ILE A 79 -7.78 -5.38 -5.37
N ALA A 80 -8.80 -6.02 -4.79
CA ALA A 80 -9.83 -5.33 -4.04
C ALA A 80 -9.31 -4.96 -2.64
N ILE A 81 -9.63 -3.76 -2.19
CA ILE A 81 -9.22 -3.22 -0.89
C ILE A 81 -10.41 -2.60 -0.17
N GLU A 82 -10.43 -2.75 1.15
CA GLU A 82 -11.36 -2.06 2.05
C GLU A 82 -10.58 -1.10 2.94
N ARG A 83 -11.05 0.15 3.07
CA ARG A 83 -10.42 1.09 4.00
C ARG A 83 -10.75 0.67 5.41
N ILE A 84 -9.73 0.42 6.22
CA ILE A 84 -9.92 0.14 7.65
C ILE A 84 -9.60 1.42 8.43
N ALA A 85 -10.52 1.81 9.31
CA ALA A 85 -10.31 2.98 10.15
C ALA A 85 -9.12 2.70 11.09
N SER A 86 -8.14 3.61 11.06
CA SER A 86 -7.13 3.75 12.11
C SER A 86 -7.71 4.61 13.24
#